data_AF-A0A4Y8MG79-F1
#
_entry.id   AF-A0A4Y8MG79-F1
#
_cell.length_a   1.000
_cell.length_b   1.000
_cell.length_c   1.000
_cell.angle_alpha   90.00
_cell.angle_beta   90.00
_cell.angle_gamma   90.00
#
_symmetry.space_group_name_H-M   'P 1'
#
loop_
_entity.id
_entity.type
_entity.pdbx_description
1 polymer ?
#
loop_
_entity_poly.entity_id
_entity_poly.type
_entity_poly.pdbx_seq_one_letter_code
_entity_poly.pdbx_strand_id
1 'polypeptide(L)'
;MPLRPRGAAGRDTPLVLPVGQSFKPHTRAAFHRIVKHVFSGAADSSRSRGDDHAQRADRLEQGSAHWLRHRAGSHMADQQLDLRLVRDNLGHASLTTTSQYLHLRDHLQHRETDEKTPD
;
A
#
# COMPACT_ATOMS: atom_id res chain seq x y z
N MET A 1 14.56 -3.85 -31.92
CA MET A 1 15.42 -4.60 -30.97
C MET A 1 14.52 -5.14 -29.86
N PRO A 2 14.28 -6.45 -29.75
CA PRO A 2 13.43 -6.98 -28.68
C PRO A 2 14.21 -6.97 -27.35
N LEU A 3 13.60 -6.41 -26.31
CA LEU A 3 14.14 -6.43 -24.95
C LEU A 3 14.24 -7.89 -24.49
N ARG A 4 15.45 -8.31 -24.12
CA ARG A 4 15.69 -9.64 -23.52
C ARG A 4 14.87 -9.79 -22.23
N PRO A 5 14.26 -10.96 -21.97
CA PRO A 5 13.69 -11.24 -20.66
C PRO A 5 14.82 -11.17 -19.63
N ARG A 6 14.64 -10.31 -18.62
CA ARG A 6 15.56 -10.20 -17.49
C ARG A 6 15.65 -11.59 -16.87
N GLY A 7 16.87 -12.15 -16.87
CA GLY A 7 17.14 -13.54 -16.52
C GLY A 7 16.42 -13.96 -15.24
N ALA A 8 15.85 -15.16 -15.28
CA ALA A 8 15.22 -15.81 -14.15
C ALA A 8 16.18 -15.79 -12.95
N ALA A 9 15.96 -14.86 -12.03
CA ALA A 9 16.42 -15.02 -10.67
C ALA A 9 15.93 -16.40 -10.21
N GLY A 10 16.85 -17.28 -9.81
CA GLY A 10 16.46 -18.52 -9.15
C GLY A 10 15.54 -18.20 -7.96
N ARG A 11 14.68 -19.14 -7.57
CA ARG A 11 13.66 -18.96 -6.49
C ARG A 11 14.23 -18.35 -5.20
N ASP A 12 15.55 -18.40 -5.02
CA ASP A 12 16.27 -17.93 -3.84
C ASP A 12 16.83 -16.50 -3.95
N THR A 13 16.65 -15.80 -5.08
CA THR A 13 17.10 -14.40 -5.20
C THR A 13 16.05 -13.47 -4.57
N PRO A 14 16.40 -12.67 -3.56
CA PRO A 14 15.44 -11.77 -2.94
C PRO A 14 14.99 -10.67 -3.89
N LEU A 15 13.70 -10.34 -3.85
CA LEU A 15 13.10 -9.29 -4.69
C LEU A 15 13.69 -7.91 -4.43
N VAL A 16 14.05 -7.63 -3.17
CA VAL A 16 14.72 -6.39 -2.77
C VAL A 16 16.09 -6.75 -2.25
N LEU A 17 17.11 -6.38 -3.02
CA LEU A 17 18.51 -6.55 -2.63
C LEU A 17 18.96 -5.36 -1.78
N PRO A 18 19.77 -5.60 -0.73
CA PRO A 18 20.44 -4.53 -0.03
C PRO A 18 21.41 -3.80 -0.97
N VAL A 19 21.61 -2.51 -0.71
CA VAL A 19 22.63 -1.71 -1.41
C VAL A 19 24.01 -2.27 -1.03
N GLY A 20 24.68 -2.93 -1.97
CA GLY A 20 25.98 -3.60 -1.78
C GLY A 20 26.06 -4.95 -2.50
N GLN A 21 27.04 -5.78 -2.13
CA GLN A 21 27.26 -7.12 -2.73
C GLN A 21 26.55 -8.26 -1.98
N SER A 22 25.60 -7.94 -1.09
CA SER A 22 24.90 -8.95 -0.30
C SER A 22 23.64 -9.43 -1.02
N PHE A 23 23.50 -10.75 -1.17
CA PHE A 23 22.29 -11.40 -1.67
C PHE A 23 21.36 -11.87 -0.53
N LYS A 24 21.60 -11.43 0.71
CA LYS A 24 20.72 -11.78 1.83
C LYS A 24 19.40 -11.02 1.71
N PRO A 25 18.24 -11.70 1.84
CA PRO A 25 16.94 -11.04 1.85
C PRO A 25 16.84 -10.00 2.96
N HIS A 26 16.18 -8.88 2.69
CA HIS A 26 15.81 -7.95 3.74
C HIS A 26 14.82 -8.59 4.71
N THR A 27 15.04 -8.35 6.00
CA THR A 27 14.05 -8.70 7.01
C THR A 27 12.82 -7.79 6.87
N ARG A 28 11.66 -8.27 7.32
CA ARG A 28 10.43 -7.47 7.39
C ARG A 28 10.64 -6.15 8.14
N ALA A 29 11.42 -6.18 9.22
CA ALA A 29 11.74 -5.00 10.01
C ALA A 29 12.61 -3.98 9.24
N ALA A 30 13.60 -4.46 8.49
CA ALA A 30 14.43 -3.60 7.64
C ALA A 30 13.58 -2.91 6.55
N PHE A 31 12.74 -3.68 5.86
CA PHE A 31 11.83 -3.11 4.86
C PHE A 31 10.86 -2.09 5.46
N HIS A 32 10.26 -2.41 6.62
CA HIS A 32 9.39 -1.47 7.33
C HIS A 32 10.11 -0.15 7.65
N ARG A 33 11.36 -0.19 8.11
CA ARG A 33 12.17 1.01 8.37
C ARG A 33 12.44 1.82 7.10
N ILE A 34 12.74 1.17 5.98
CA ILE A 34 12.90 1.84 4.68
C ILE A 34 11.62 2.58 4.32
N VAL A 35 10.46 1.94 4.43
CA VAL A 35 9.17 2.58 4.16
C VAL A 35 8.93 3.78 5.09
N LYS A 36 9.19 3.63 6.40
CA LYS A 36 9.09 4.74 7.35
C LYS A 36 10.00 5.91 6.98
N HIS A 37 11.22 5.62 6.55
CA HIS A 37 12.18 6.65 6.17
C HIS A 37 11.72 7.44 4.93
N VAL A 38 11.18 6.76 3.91
CA VAL A 38 10.60 7.42 2.73
C VAL A 38 9.43 8.33 3.13
N PHE A 39 8.53 7.87 4.00
CA PHE A 39 7.42 8.69 4.49
C PHE A 39 7.87 9.92 5.29
N SER A 40 8.89 9.76 6.15
CA SER A 40 9.48 10.87 6.90
C SER A 40 10.07 11.91 5.96
N GLY A 41 10.90 11.48 5.00
CA GLY A 41 11.48 12.42 4.03
C GLY A 41 10.44 13.13 3.17
N ALA A 42 9.33 12.45 2.83
CA ALA A 42 8.20 13.07 2.14
C ALA A 42 7.47 14.09 3.02
N ALA A 43 7.33 13.82 4.33
CA ALA A 43 6.76 14.77 5.28
C ALA A 43 7.64 16.02 5.42
N ASP A 44 8.96 15.83 5.55
CA ASP A 44 9.93 16.93 5.65
C ASP A 44 9.90 17.81 4.39
N SER A 45 9.87 17.18 3.20
CA SER A 45 9.72 17.89 1.92
C SER A 45 8.36 18.58 1.78
N SER A 46 7.32 18.10 2.47
CA SER A 46 6.02 18.77 2.51
C SER A 46 6.08 19.99 3.43
N ARG A 47 6.70 19.90 4.60
CA ARG A 47 6.86 21.04 5.54
C ARG A 47 7.70 22.16 4.95
N SER A 48 8.75 21.81 4.19
CA SER A 48 9.62 22.82 3.56
C SER A 48 8.92 23.69 2.51
N ARG A 49 7.67 23.39 2.16
CA ARG A 49 6.86 24.15 1.19
C ARG A 49 5.97 25.22 1.86
N GLY A 50 5.92 25.27 3.19
CA GLY A 50 5.15 26.27 3.95
C GLY A 50 4.02 25.66 4.80
N ASP A 51 3.42 26.50 5.65
CA ASP A 51 2.49 26.09 6.70
C ASP A 51 1.19 25.44 6.18
N ASP A 52 0.75 25.82 4.98
CA ASP A 52 -0.41 25.22 4.30
C ASP A 52 -0.25 23.71 4.07
N HIS A 53 0.99 23.20 4.13
CA HIS A 53 1.32 21.80 3.93
C HIS A 53 1.55 21.02 5.23
N ALA A 54 1.44 21.67 6.41
CA ALA A 54 1.69 21.04 7.70
C ALA A 54 0.79 19.82 7.95
N GLN A 55 -0.52 19.95 7.72
CA GLN A 55 -1.47 18.85 7.91
C GLN A 55 -1.21 17.67 6.96
N ARG A 56 -0.66 17.92 5.77
CA ARG A 56 -0.27 16.87 4.83
C ARG A 56 1.00 16.17 5.31
N ALA A 57 1.97 16.93 5.83
CA ALA A 57 3.18 16.38 6.40
C ALA A 57 2.88 15.45 7.59
N ASP A 58 2.02 15.86 8.50
CA ASP A 58 1.65 15.04 9.67
C ASP A 58 0.98 13.73 9.26
N ARG A 59 0.14 13.76 8.22
CA ARG A 59 -0.43 12.54 7.63
C ARG A 59 0.63 11.64 6.99
N LEU A 60 1.64 12.22 6.35
CA LEU A 60 2.75 11.46 5.75
C LEU A 60 3.60 10.79 6.83
N GLU A 61 3.88 11.46 7.96
CA GLU A 61 4.67 10.87 9.06
C GLU A 61 4.04 9.63 9.67
N GLN A 62 2.71 9.55 9.68
CA GLN A 62 1.97 8.38 10.17
C GLN A 62 2.02 7.20 9.19
N GLY A 63 2.45 7.43 7.95
CA GLY A 63 2.58 6.42 6.91
C GLY A 63 3.48 5.26 7.33
N SER A 64 3.09 4.03 6.96
CA SER A 64 3.80 2.80 7.26
C SER A 64 3.59 1.73 6.18
N ALA A 65 4.40 0.68 6.19
CA ALA A 65 4.24 -0.44 5.26
C ALA A 65 2.87 -1.15 5.38
N HIS A 66 2.34 -1.24 6.61
CA HIS A 66 1.02 -1.82 6.85
C HIS A 66 -0.09 -0.91 6.34
N TRP A 67 0.00 0.40 6.60
CA TRP A 67 -0.93 1.39 6.07
C TRP A 67 -0.96 1.36 4.53
N LEU A 68 0.20 1.29 3.88
CA LEU A 68 0.29 1.21 2.41
C LEU A 68 -0.42 -0.03 1.86
N ARG A 69 -0.23 -1.19 2.51
CA ARG A 69 -0.91 -2.43 2.14
C ARG A 69 -2.43 -2.31 2.28
N HIS A 70 -2.91 -1.68 3.35
CA HIS A 70 -4.34 -1.42 3.54
C HIS A 70 -4.88 -0.47 2.47
N ARG A 71 -4.21 0.65 2.21
CA ARG A 71 -4.60 1.62 1.17
C ARG A 71 -4.67 0.96 -0.21
N ALA A 72 -3.70 0.12 -0.55
CA ALA A 72 -3.71 -0.61 -1.81
C ALA A 72 -4.88 -1.60 -1.89
N GLY A 73 -5.16 -2.36 -0.82
CA GLY A 73 -6.29 -3.28 -0.76
C GLY A 73 -7.64 -2.59 -0.90
N SER A 74 -7.86 -1.49 -0.15
CA SER A 74 -9.06 -0.66 -0.28
C SER A 74 -9.21 -0.11 -1.69
N HIS A 75 -8.14 0.47 -2.25
CA HIS A 75 -8.18 1.05 -3.59
C HIS A 75 -8.50 0.02 -4.68
N MET A 76 -7.96 -1.20 -4.60
CA MET A 76 -8.29 -2.28 -5.53
C MET A 76 -9.76 -2.71 -5.40
N ALA A 77 -10.29 -2.75 -4.17
CA ALA A 77 -11.70 -3.04 -3.94
C ALA A 77 -12.61 -1.93 -4.49
N ASP A 78 -12.22 -0.66 -4.33
CA ASP A 78 -12.95 0.50 -4.85
C ASP A 78 -12.99 0.51 -6.39
N GLN A 79 -11.92 0.02 -7.05
CA GLN A 79 -11.86 -0.13 -8.52
C GLN A 79 -12.63 -1.36 -9.05
N GLN A 80 -13.41 -2.06 -8.21
CA GLN A 80 -14.18 -3.25 -8.58
C GLN A 80 -13.34 -4.39 -9.18
N LEU A 81 -12.06 -4.47 -8.79
CA LEU A 81 -11.24 -5.64 -9.15
C LEU A 81 -11.80 -6.88 -8.44
N ASP A 82 -11.75 -8.03 -9.12
CA ASP A 82 -12.19 -9.31 -8.55
C ASP A 82 -11.52 -9.54 -7.18
N LEU A 83 -12.32 -9.84 -6.16
CA LEU A 83 -11.85 -10.08 -4.80
C LEU A 83 -10.79 -11.19 -4.72
N ARG A 84 -10.81 -12.15 -5.66
CA ARG A 84 -9.77 -13.18 -5.81
C ARG A 84 -8.43 -12.57 -6.21
N LEU A 85 -8.43 -11.61 -7.13
CA LEU A 85 -7.23 -10.88 -7.54
C LEU A 85 -6.69 -10.01 -6.39
N VAL A 86 -7.58 -9.34 -5.64
CA VAL A 86 -7.18 -8.57 -4.45
C VAL A 86 -6.57 -9.47 -3.38
N ARG A 87 -7.17 -10.64 -3.12
CA ARG A 87 -6.63 -11.65 -2.20
C ARG A 87 -5.23 -12.09 -2.62
N ASP A 88 -5.05 -12.41 -3.90
CA ASP A 88 -3.80 -12.94 -4.44
C ASP A 88 -2.70 -11.87 -4.44
N ASN A 89 -3.02 -10.62 -4.80
CA ASN A 89 -2.09 -9.48 -4.71
C ASN A 89 -1.65 -9.19 -3.28
N LEU A 90 -2.54 -9.41 -2.31
CA LEU A 90 -2.19 -9.31 -0.89
C LEU A 90 -1.49 -10.59 -0.40
N GLY A 91 -1.63 -11.73 -1.08
CA GLY A 91 -1.12 -13.01 -0.59
C GLY A 91 -1.86 -13.51 0.65
N HIS A 92 -3.16 -13.25 0.75
CA HIS A 92 -4.00 -13.82 1.80
C HIS A 92 -4.38 -15.27 1.46
N ALA A 93 -4.32 -16.16 2.44
CA ALA A 93 -4.71 -17.57 2.26
C ALA A 93 -6.23 -17.77 2.10
N SER A 94 -7.05 -16.80 2.51
CA SER A 94 -8.51 -16.90 2.47
C SER A 94 -9.17 -15.60 1.98
N LEU A 95 -10.33 -15.76 1.34
CA LEU A 95 -11.21 -14.65 0.97
C LEU A 95 -11.83 -13.99 2.21
N THR A 96 -11.95 -14.67 3.34
CA THR A 96 -12.51 -14.12 4.59
C THR A 96 -11.76 -12.88 5.07
N THR A 97 -10.42 -12.90 5.05
CA THR A 97 -9.58 -11.74 5.43
C THR A 97 -9.68 -10.60 4.40
N THR A 98 -9.99 -10.93 3.16
CA THR A 98 -10.10 -9.96 2.06
C THR A 98 -11.49 -9.33 1.97
N SER A 99 -12.54 -10.04 2.41
CA SER A 99 -13.93 -9.56 2.50
C SER A 99 -14.08 -8.29 3.34
N GLN A 100 -13.16 -8.05 4.29
CA GLN A 100 -13.13 -6.80 5.08
C GLN A 100 -13.03 -5.54 4.20
N TYR A 101 -12.41 -5.63 3.02
CA TYR A 101 -12.32 -4.50 2.10
C TYR A 101 -13.65 -4.18 1.38
N LEU A 102 -14.55 -5.16 1.22
CA LEU A 102 -15.88 -4.91 0.67
C LEU A 102 -16.76 -4.14 1.66
N HIS A 103 -16.70 -4.49 2.94
CA HIS A 103 -17.50 -3.80 3.96
C HIS A 103 -17.06 -2.35 4.18
N LEU A 104 -15.76 -2.03 4.01
CA LEU A 104 -15.30 -0.65 4.08
C LEU A 104 -15.91 0.23 2.96
N ARG A 105 -16.18 -0.35 1.78
CA ARG A 105 -16.97 0.30 0.72
C ARG A 105 -18.42 0.48 1.13
N ASP A 106 -19.07 -0.55 1.67
CA ASP A 106 -20.49 -0.48 2.08
C ASP A 106 -20.70 0.66 3.09
N HIS A 107 -19.75 0.88 4.00
CA HIS A 107 -19.76 2.02 4.93
C HIS A 107 -19.64 3.41 4.25
N LEU A 108 -19.07 3.49 3.05
CA LEU A 108 -19.04 4.73 2.27
C LEU A 108 -20.34 4.92 1.48
N GLN A 109 -20.94 3.86 0.93
CA GLN A 109 -22.23 3.93 0.23
C GLN A 109 -23.40 4.24 1.17
N HIS A 110 -23.38 3.76 2.42
CA HIS A 110 -24.42 4.07 3.39
C HIS A 110 -24.50 5.56 3.78
N ARG A 111 -23.46 6.37 3.52
CA ARG A 111 -23.54 7.83 3.67
C ARG A 111 -24.25 8.51 2.50
N GLU A 112 -24.28 7.90 1.32
CA GLU A 112 -24.99 8.43 0.15
C GLU A 112 -26.49 8.06 0.15
N THR A 113 -26.88 6.96 0.82
CA THR A 113 -28.30 6.55 0.88
C THR A 113 -29.10 7.22 1.99
N ASP A 114 -28.45 7.83 2.99
CA ASP A 114 -29.14 8.55 4.08
C ASP A 114 -29.49 10.01 3.70
N GLU A 115 -28.99 10.51 2.56
CA GLU A 115 -29.25 11.88 2.06
C GLU A 115 -30.26 11.93 0.89
N LYS A 116 -30.81 10.78 0.46
CA LYS A 116 -31.83 10.69 -0.59
C LYS A 116 -33.13 10.02 -0.12
N THR A 117 -33.61 10.40 1.05
CA THR A 117 -35.06 10.31 1.33
C THR A 117 -35.58 11.71 1.70
N PRO A 118 -36.00 12.53 0.72
CA PRO A 118 -36.91 13.63 0.98
C PRO A 118 -38.37 13.12 0.88
N ASP A 119 -39.12 13.36 1.95
CA ASP A 119 -40.59 13.22 2.16
C ASP A 119 -41.33 11.98 1.60
#